data_AF-A0A2I0IC78-F1
#
_entry.id   AF-A0A2I0IC78-F1
#
_cell.length_a   1.000
_cell.length_b   1.000
_cell.length_c   1.000
_cell.angle_alpha   90.00
_cell.angle_beta   90.00
_cell.angle_gamma   90.00
#
_symmetry.space_group_name_H-M   'P 1'
#
loop_
_entity.id
_entity.type
_entity.pdbx_description
1 polymer ?
#
loop_
_entity_poly.entity_id
_entity_poly.type
_entity_poly.pdbx_seq_one_letter_code
_entity_poly.pdbx_strand_id
1 'polypeptide(L)'
;MSRLVEGQVRYVIDSTKYGNVSRFINHSCSPNLVNHQVLVESMDCQRAHIGLYASRDIAAGEELTYDYRYELLPGEGHPCHCESRNCRARLY
;
A
#
# COMPACT_ATOMS: atom_id res chain seq x y z
N MET A 1 -13.88 -7.97 -5.19
CA MET A 1 -12.67 -8.49 -5.87
C MET A 1 -12.21 -7.42 -6.85
N SER A 2 -11.40 -6.47 -6.40
CA SER A 2 -10.88 -5.40 -7.24
C SER A 2 -9.84 -6.00 -8.19
N ARG A 3 -10.09 -5.87 -9.50
CA ARG A 3 -9.17 -6.30 -10.55
C ARG A 3 -7.98 -5.35 -10.59
N LEU A 4 -6.80 -5.88 -10.26
CA LEU A 4 -5.51 -5.27 -10.56
C LEU A 4 -5.40 -5.09 -12.08
N VAL A 5 -4.94 -3.92 -12.50
CA VAL A 5 -4.60 -3.53 -13.87
C VAL A 5 -3.86 -4.67 -14.57
N GLU A 6 -4.26 -4.96 -15.81
CA GLU A 6 -3.67 -5.97 -16.71
C GLU A 6 -2.20 -5.63 -17.04
N GLY A 7 -1.33 -5.99 -16.11
CA GLY A 7 0.09 -6.27 -16.29
C GLY A 7 0.39 -7.43 -15.35
N GLN A 8 0.27 -8.67 -15.84
CA GLN A 8 0.22 -9.94 -15.10
C GLN A 8 0.93 -9.93 -13.73
N VAL A 9 0.21 -9.55 -12.67
CA VAL A 9 0.62 -9.79 -11.29
C VAL A 9 0.45 -11.28 -11.03
N ARG A 10 1.54 -12.05 -11.12
CA ARG A 10 1.50 -13.52 -11.02
C ARG A 10 1.27 -14.02 -9.60
N TYR A 11 1.72 -13.27 -8.60
CA TYR A 11 1.63 -13.61 -7.19
C TYR A 11 1.16 -12.40 -6.38
N VAL A 12 0.41 -12.67 -5.32
CA VAL A 12 -0.06 -11.66 -4.35
C VAL A 12 0.21 -12.15 -2.93
N ILE A 13 0.41 -11.20 -2.02
CA ILE A 13 0.53 -11.48 -0.59
C ILE A 13 -0.85 -11.28 0.04
N ASP A 14 -1.46 -12.37 0.54
CA ASP A 14 -2.73 -12.32 1.26
C ASP A 14 -2.49 -12.39 2.78
N SER A 15 -2.60 -11.25 3.45
CA SER A 15 -2.46 -11.13 4.90
C SER A 15 -3.78 -11.21 5.67
N THR A 16 -4.85 -11.72 5.07
CA THR A 16 -6.18 -11.80 5.69
C THR A 16 -6.14 -12.66 6.95
N LYS A 17 -5.52 -13.84 6.87
CA LYS A 17 -5.41 -14.80 7.99
C LYS A 17 -4.02 -14.87 8.61
N TYR A 18 -2.97 -14.73 7.81
CA TYR A 18 -1.59 -14.86 8.25
C TYR A 18 -0.78 -13.66 7.76
N GLY A 19 -0.17 -12.91 8.68
CA GLY A 19 0.62 -11.72 8.34
C GLY A 19 1.29 -11.15 9.57
N ASN A 20 2.14 -10.14 9.36
CA ASN A 20 2.79 -9.41 10.44
C ASN A 20 2.10 -8.04 10.65
N VAL A 21 2.75 -7.14 11.38
CA VAL A 21 2.23 -5.80 11.69
C VAL A 21 1.91 -4.94 10.46
N SER A 22 2.52 -5.21 9.30
CA SER A 22 2.31 -4.38 8.10
C SER A 22 0.86 -4.39 7.60
N ARG A 23 0.10 -5.45 7.90
CA ARG A 23 -1.31 -5.58 7.52
C ARG A 23 -2.23 -4.53 8.16
N PHE A 24 -1.76 -3.84 9.19
CA PHE A 24 -2.51 -2.82 9.92
C PHE A 24 -2.13 -1.39 9.51
N ILE A 25 -1.16 -1.23 8.62
CA ILE A 25 -0.71 0.09 8.16
C ILE A 25 -1.76 0.64 7.19
N ASN A 26 -2.33 1.80 7.53
CA ASN A 26 -3.42 2.40 6.79
C ASN A 26 -2.98 3.12 5.51
N HIS A 27 -3.99 3.48 4.72
CA HIS A 27 -3.83 4.33 3.56
C HIS A 27 -3.70 5.81 3.94
N SER A 28 -2.82 6.54 3.25
CA SER A 28 -2.90 8.00 3.13
C SER A 28 -2.64 8.49 1.72
N CYS A 29 -3.32 9.57 1.32
CA CYS A 29 -3.05 10.32 0.08
C CYS A 29 -1.78 11.20 0.17
N SER A 30 -1.24 11.39 1.38
CA SER A 30 0.08 11.98 1.63
C SER A 30 0.84 11.10 2.63
N PRO A 31 1.32 9.92 2.19
CA PRO A 31 1.92 8.93 3.06
C PRO A 31 3.34 9.29 3.51
N ASN A 32 3.78 8.71 4.62
CA ASN A 32 5.16 8.78 5.12
C ASN A 32 5.97 7.49 4.86
N LEU A 33 5.34 6.45 4.28
CA LEU A 33 6.00 5.24 3.80
C LEU A 33 5.90 5.09 2.27
N VAL A 34 6.92 4.46 1.69
CA VAL A 34 6.96 3.99 0.31
C VAL A 34 7.30 2.49 0.28
N ASN A 35 6.66 1.75 -0.62
CA ASN A 35 6.90 0.32 -0.79
C ASN A 35 7.91 0.04 -1.93
N HIS A 36 8.82 -0.91 -1.68
CA HIS A 36 9.82 -1.38 -2.64
C HIS A 36 9.84 -2.90 -2.71
N GLN A 37 10.14 -3.44 -3.90
CA GLN A 37 10.48 -4.84 -4.06
C GLN A 37 11.91 -5.07 -3.58
N VAL A 38 12.10 -6.07 -2.72
CA VAL A 38 13.39 -6.40 -2.10
C VAL A 38 13.73 -7.85 -2.44
N LEU A 39 14.83 -8.04 -3.16
CA LEU A 39 15.37 -9.36 -3.49
C LEU A 39 16.24 -9.84 -2.32
N VAL A 40 15.83 -10.92 -1.66
CA VAL A 40 16.52 -11.45 -0.48
C VAL A 40 17.11 -12.83 -0.80
N GLU A 41 16.28 -13.82 -1.07
CA GLU A 41 16.73 -15.20 -1.29
C GLU A 41 17.06 -15.52 -2.75
N SER A 42 16.45 -14.80 -3.70
CA SER A 42 16.62 -15.05 -5.13
C SER A 42 16.56 -13.76 -5.95
N MET A 43 17.07 -13.84 -7.18
CA MET A 43 16.96 -12.75 -8.16
C MET A 43 15.62 -12.75 -8.92
N ASP A 44 14.66 -13.59 -8.52
CA ASP A 44 13.32 -13.63 -9.10
C ASP A 44 12.46 -12.50 -8.53
N CYS A 45 12.24 -11.45 -9.34
CA CYS A 45 11.42 -10.31 -8.97
C CYS A 45 9.94 -10.67 -8.72
N GLN A 46 9.44 -11.78 -9.26
CA GLN A 46 8.07 -12.24 -9.02
C GLN A 46 7.85 -12.73 -7.59
N ARG A 47 8.93 -13.07 -6.88
CA ARG A 47 8.94 -13.54 -5.48
C ARG A 47 9.66 -12.59 -4.54
N ALA A 48 9.89 -11.35 -4.98
CA ALA A 48 10.49 -10.32 -4.14
C ALA A 48 9.64 -10.08 -2.88
N HIS A 49 10.32 -9.80 -1.78
CA HIS A 49 9.66 -9.29 -0.57
C HIS A 49 9.17 -7.87 -0.83
N ILE A 50 8.14 -7.45 -0.10
CA ILE A 50 7.68 -6.06 -0.10
C ILE A 50 8.18 -5.38 1.17
N GLY A 51 9.15 -4.48 1.00
CA GLY A 51 9.67 -3.64 2.08
C GLY A 51 8.95 -2.30 2.12
N LEU A 52 8.57 -1.84 3.32
CA LEU A 52 8.05 -0.50 3.56
C LEU A 52 9.15 0.35 4.19
N TYR A 53 9.45 1.49 3.56
CA TYR A 53 10.54 2.39 3.95
C TYR A 53 10.00 3.79 4.20
N ALA A 54 10.59 4.50 5.15
CA ALA A 54 10.25 5.90 5.40
C ALA A 54 10.63 6.76 4.19
N SER A 55 9.69 7.58 3.70
CA SER A 55 9.92 8.54 2.60
C SER A 55 10.42 9.90 3.09
N ARG A 56 10.32 10.15 4.40
CA ARG A 56 10.81 11.31 5.14
C ARG A 56 11.03 10.93 6.60
N ASP A 57 11.61 11.83 7.39
CA ASP A 57 11.66 11.68 8.84
C ASP A 57 10.25 11.62 9.43
N ILE A 58 10.05 10.71 10.39
CA ILE A 58 8.75 10.42 11.02
C ILE A 58 8.86 10.75 12.51
N ALA A 59 7.94 11.59 13.00
CA ALA A 59 7.93 11.98 14.40
C ALA A 59 7.41 10.84 15.30
N ALA A 60 7.83 10.84 16.56
CA ALA A 60 7.28 9.89 17.54
C ALA A 60 5.76 10.09 17.71
N GLY A 61 5.00 9.00 17.62
CA GLY A 61 3.54 9.02 17.70
C GLY A 61 2.82 9.35 16.39
N GLU A 62 3.55 9.65 15.32
CA GLU A 62 2.97 9.84 13.99
C GLU A 62 2.50 8.50 13.41
N GLU A 63 1.30 8.46 12.83
CA GLU A 63 0.78 7.25 12.19
C GLU A 63 1.58 6.89 10.94
N LEU A 64 1.98 5.62 10.81
CA LEU A 64 2.61 5.09 9.60
C LEU A 64 1.56 4.81 8.54
N THR A 65 1.74 5.35 7.33
CA THR A 65 0.79 5.19 6.22
C THR A 65 1.49 5.05 4.87
N TYR A 66 0.88 4.31 3.93
CA TYR A 66 1.35 4.21 2.54
C TYR A 66 0.20 4.42 1.54
N ASP A 67 0.51 4.74 0.28
CA ASP A 67 -0.53 4.80 -0.76
C ASP A 67 -0.89 3.37 -1.19
N TYR A 68 -2.18 3.00 -1.09
CA TYR A 68 -2.67 1.69 -1.54
C TYR A 68 -2.68 1.57 -3.08
N ARG A 69 -2.54 2.70 -3.79
CA ARG A 69 -2.41 2.80 -5.26
C ARG A 69 -3.57 2.13 -6.01
N TYR A 70 -4.77 2.14 -5.45
CA TYR A 70 -5.94 1.72 -6.22
C TYR A 70 -6.29 2.79 -7.25
N GLU A 71 -6.70 2.33 -8.43
CA GLU A 71 -7.27 3.19 -9.46
C GLU A 71 -8.68 3.62 -9.05
N LEU A 72 -8.95 4.91 -9.15
CA LEU A 72 -10.27 5.48 -8.84
C LEU A 72 -11.20 5.27 -10.03
N LEU A 73 -12.12 4.31 -9.92
CA LEU A 73 -13.12 4.09 -10.95
C LEU A 73 -14.35 4.99 -10.72
N PRO A 74 -14.99 5.54 -11.78
CA PRO A 74 -16.17 6.38 -11.63
C PRO A 74 -17.32 5.64 -10.92
N GLY A 75 -17.88 6.26 -9.87
CA GLY A 75 -19.10 5.77 -9.21
C GLY A 75 -18.90 4.70 -8.13
N GLU A 76 -17.75 4.03 -8.09
CA GLU A 76 -17.39 3.08 -7.03
C GLU A 76 -16.39 3.72 -6.04
N GLY A 77 -16.23 3.08 -4.88
CA GLY A 77 -15.17 3.46 -3.93
C GLY A 77 -15.61 3.59 -2.48
N HIS A 78 -14.78 3.06 -1.58
CA HIS A 78 -14.91 3.33 -0.15
C HIS A 78 -14.37 4.74 0.17
N PRO A 79 -15.05 5.53 1.02
CA PRO A 79 -14.57 6.85 1.43
C PRO A 79 -13.17 6.78 2.05
N CYS A 80 -12.32 7.74 1.66
CA CYS A 80 -10.99 7.89 2.25
C CYS A 80 -11.06 8.86 3.44
N HIS A 81 -10.57 8.41 4.59
CA HIS A 81 -10.54 9.18 5.83
C HIS A 81 -9.10 9.51 6.28
N CYS A 82 -8.15 9.64 5.34
CA CYS A 82 -6.75 9.90 5.67
C CYS A 82 -6.45 11.34 6.16
N GLU A 83 -7.45 12.22 6.18
CA GLU A 83 -7.37 13.62 6.64
C GLU A 83 -6.33 14.52 5.93
N SER A 84 -5.64 14.01 4.92
CA SER A 84 -4.67 14.80 4.17
C SER A 84 -5.33 15.94 3.39
N ARG A 85 -4.64 17.08 3.29
CA ARG A 85 -5.07 18.24 2.48
C ARG A 85 -5.25 17.92 1.00
N ASN A 86 -4.53 16.92 0.49
CA ASN A 86 -4.62 16.43 -0.89
C ASN A 86 -5.42 15.11 -1.01
N CYS A 87 -6.33 14.83 -0.06
CA CYS A 87 -7.12 13.60 -0.06
C CYS A 87 -7.91 13.43 -1.37
N ARG A 88 -7.83 12.24 -1.97
CA ARG A 88 -8.56 11.85 -3.20
C ARG A 88 -10.05 11.52 -2.95
N ALA A 89 -10.54 11.74 -1.73
CA ALA A 89 -11.89 11.43 -1.23
C ALA A 89 -12.30 9.95 -1.19
N ARG A 90 -11.69 9.07 -1.99
CA ARG A 90 -11.97 7.63 -2.04
C ARG A 90 -10.70 6.80 -2.03
N LEU A 91 -10.80 5.54 -1.59
CA LEU A 91 -9.70 4.58 -1.53
C LEU A 91 -9.42 3.91 -2.87
N TYR A 92 -10.47 3.55 -3.61
CA TYR A 92 -10.48 2.94 -4.94
C TYR A 92 -11.75 3.38 -5.70
#